data_AF-A0AAU9LTP0-F1
#
_entry.id   AF-A0AAU9LTP0-F1
#
_cell.length_a   1.000
_cell.length_b   1.000
_cell.length_c   1.000
_cell.angle_alpha   90.00
_cell.angle_beta   90.00
_cell.angle_gamma   90.00
#
_symmetry.space_group_name_H-M   'P 1'
#
loop_
_entity.id
_entity.type
_entity.pdbx_description
1 polymer ?
#
loop_
_entity_poly.entity_id
_entity_poly.type
_entity_poly.pdbx_seq_one_letter_code
_entity_poly.pdbx_strand_id
1 'polypeptide(L)'
;MVMDMLVDSEEDIAKLIESEVIVNHLGSNEKVANALNSLCKELPILNFSYEPKWEDMDTHYNRYWPKNIVELKHTYFSTPWNFIDLLAGIVLFVLTVVQTIYDVNAA
;
A
#
# COMPACT_ATOMS: atom_id res chain seq x y z
N MET A 1 10.91 -16.27 -9.06
CA MET A 1 9.96 -16.09 -7.92
C MET A 1 9.80 -14.61 -7.54
N VAL A 2 10.80 -13.92 -6.98
CA VAL A 2 10.63 -12.50 -6.60
C VAL A 2 10.48 -11.56 -7.81
N MET A 3 11.24 -11.79 -8.88
CA MET A 3 11.09 -11.02 -10.11
C MET A 3 9.80 -11.34 -10.87
N ASP A 4 9.29 -12.58 -10.81
CA ASP A 4 7.97 -12.92 -11.38
C ASP A 4 6.83 -12.19 -10.62
N MET A 5 7.00 -11.88 -9.34
CA MET A 5 6.04 -11.07 -8.59
C MET A 5 6.12 -9.56 -8.91
N LEU A 6 7.24 -9.13 -9.48
CA LEU A 6 7.54 -7.72 -9.77
C LEU A 6 7.25 -7.36 -11.23
N VAL A 7 7.41 -8.33 -12.13
CA VAL A 7 7.20 -8.21 -13.56
C VAL A 7 6.54 -9.48 -14.05
N ASP A 8 5.21 -9.44 -14.21
CA ASP A 8 4.45 -10.54 -14.83
C ASP A 8 3.81 -10.06 -16.14
N SER A 9 3.41 -8.79 -16.19
CA SER A 9 2.67 -8.20 -17.32
C SER A 9 3.33 -6.94 -17.90
N GLU A 10 2.88 -6.54 -19.08
CA GLU A 10 3.29 -5.29 -19.73
C GLU A 10 2.91 -4.04 -18.92
N GLU A 11 1.84 -4.13 -18.13
CA GLU A 11 1.38 -3.05 -17.25
C GLU A 11 2.35 -2.83 -16.08
N ASP A 12 2.96 -3.89 -15.57
CA ASP A 12 3.96 -3.79 -14.51
C ASP A 12 5.23 -3.11 -15.04
N ILE A 13 5.63 -3.43 -16.27
CA ILE A 13 6.72 -2.73 -16.98
C ILE A 13 6.39 -1.26 -17.19
N ALA A 14 5.15 -0.93 -17.56
CA ALA A 14 4.75 0.46 -17.75
C ALA A 14 4.93 1.29 -16.46
N LYS A 15 4.53 0.74 -15.30
CA LYS A 15 4.73 1.37 -13.99
C LYS A 15 6.20 1.47 -13.60
N LEU A 16 7.01 0.47 -13.94
CA LEU A 16 8.46 0.49 -13.67
C LEU A 16 9.20 1.51 -14.56
N ILE A 17 8.70 1.77 -15.76
CA ILE A 17 9.20 2.85 -16.63
C ILE A 17 8.77 4.21 -16.09
N GLU A 18 7.51 4.36 -15.68
CA GLU A 18 6.98 5.59 -15.09
C GLU A 18 7.72 5.98 -13.80
N SER A 19 8.10 4.99 -13.00
CA SER A 19 8.90 5.19 -11.78
C SER A 19 10.41 5.29 -12.03
N GLU A 20 10.85 5.36 -13.30
CA GLU A 20 12.25 5.45 -13.74
C GLU A 20 13.16 4.29 -13.26
N VAL A 21 12.57 3.20 -12.78
CA VAL A 21 13.30 1.99 -12.37
C VAL A 21 13.85 1.26 -13.60
N ILE A 22 13.14 1.30 -14.73
CA ILE A 22 13.53 0.68 -16.00
C ILE A 22 13.49 1.72 -17.12
N VAL A 23 14.58 1.82 -17.88
CA VAL A 23 14.59 2.61 -19.11
C VAL A 23 14.32 1.70 -20.31
N ASN A 24 13.21 1.92 -21.00
CA ASN A 24 12.82 1.10 -22.15
C ASN A 24 13.66 1.44 -23.39
N HIS A 25 14.66 0.60 -23.67
CA HIS A 25 15.45 0.65 -24.90
C HIS A 25 15.00 -0.37 -25.97
N LEU A 26 14.05 -1.25 -25.64
CA LEU A 26 13.58 -2.33 -26.51
C LEU A 26 12.36 -1.92 -27.37
N GLY A 27 11.82 -0.73 -27.15
CA GLY A 27 10.79 -0.10 -27.98
C GLY A 27 9.36 -0.64 -27.77
N SER A 28 9.19 -1.67 -26.95
CA SER A 28 7.87 -2.17 -26.51
C SER A 28 7.97 -2.77 -25.11
N ASN A 29 6.99 -2.51 -24.28
CA ASN A 29 6.91 -3.02 -22.90
C ASN A 29 6.82 -4.56 -22.90
N GLU A 30 6.14 -5.16 -23.87
CA GLU A 30 6.08 -6.62 -24.08
C GLU A 30 7.46 -7.24 -24.25
N LYS A 31 8.33 -6.59 -25.03
CA LYS A 31 9.69 -7.10 -25.29
C LYS A 31 10.55 -7.01 -24.04
N VAL A 32 10.39 -5.95 -23.25
CA VAL A 32 11.08 -5.77 -21.96
C VAL A 32 10.60 -6.84 -20.96
N ALA A 33 9.29 -7.08 -20.87
CA ALA A 33 8.69 -8.10 -20.02
C ALA A 33 9.23 -9.50 -20.37
N ASN A 34 9.19 -9.86 -21.66
CA ASN A 34 9.69 -11.16 -22.13
C ASN A 34 11.21 -11.34 -21.88
N ALA A 35 12.01 -10.28 -22.08
CA ALA A 35 13.44 -10.34 -21.80
C ALA A 35 13.73 -10.55 -20.30
N LEU A 36 13.02 -9.84 -19.42
CA LEU A 36 13.16 -10.00 -17.96
C LEU A 36 12.67 -11.38 -17.49
N ASN A 37 11.55 -11.87 -18.02
CA ASN A 37 11.03 -13.20 -17.73
C ASN A 37 11.98 -14.31 -18.20
N SER A 38 12.61 -14.16 -19.37
CA SER A 38 13.61 -15.12 -19.86
C SER A 38 14.87 -15.10 -18.99
N LEU A 39 15.37 -13.91 -18.63
CA LEU A 39 16.52 -13.75 -17.73
C LEU A 39 16.26 -14.37 -16.35
N CYS A 40 15.05 -14.20 -15.81
CA CYS A 40 14.68 -14.77 -14.51
C CYS A 40 14.48 -16.29 -14.55
N LYS A 41 14.10 -16.84 -15.71
CA LYS A 41 14.04 -18.30 -15.93
C LYS A 41 15.43 -18.92 -16.08
N GLU A 42 16.35 -18.21 -16.71
CA GLU A 42 17.72 -18.68 -16.96
C GLU A 42 18.67 -18.49 -15.77
N LEU A 43 18.36 -17.53 -14.89
CA LEU A 43 19.03 -17.35 -13.62
C LEU A 43 18.20 -18.03 -12.53
N PRO A 44 18.46 -19.30 -12.18
CA PRO A 44 17.91 -19.84 -10.96
C PRO A 44 18.51 -19.00 -9.84
N ILE A 45 17.71 -18.08 -9.28
CA ILE A 45 18.09 -17.27 -8.12
C ILE A 45 18.13 -18.23 -6.93
N LEU A 46 19.17 -19.07 -6.91
CA LEU A 46 19.26 -20.27 -6.09
C LEU A 46 19.48 -19.94 -4.61
N ASN A 47 19.71 -18.67 -4.28
CA ASN A 47 19.90 -18.19 -2.91
C ASN A 47 19.41 -16.74 -2.83
N PHE A 48 18.10 -16.55 -2.68
CA PHE A 48 17.55 -15.27 -2.28
C PHE A 48 17.89 -15.08 -0.79
N SER A 49 19.10 -14.60 -0.47
CA SER A 49 19.55 -14.41 0.92
C SER A 49 18.69 -13.42 1.71
N TYR A 50 17.76 -12.73 1.04
CA TYR A 50 16.76 -11.84 1.60
C TYR A 50 15.42 -12.51 1.92
N GLU A 51 15.20 -13.76 1.53
CA GLU A 51 13.97 -14.52 1.82
C GLU A 51 13.58 -14.49 3.30
N PRO A 52 14.49 -14.80 4.27
CA PRO A 52 14.14 -14.71 5.69
C PRO A 52 13.84 -13.27 6.13
N LYS A 53 14.45 -12.27 5.48
CA LYS A 53 14.24 -10.86 5.82
C LYS A 53 12.92 -10.33 5.25
N TRP A 54 12.52 -10.85 4.08
CA TRP A 54 11.23 -10.58 3.45
C TRP A 54 10.10 -11.20 4.26
N GLU A 55 10.26 -12.46 4.69
CA GLU A 55 9.28 -13.15 5.52
C GLU A 55 9.09 -12.48 6.89
N ASP A 56 10.18 -11.99 7.50
CA ASP A 56 10.12 -11.24 8.76
C ASP A 56 9.43 -9.88 8.57
N MET A 57 9.69 -9.19 7.45
CA MET A 57 8.97 -7.95 7.09
C MET A 57 7.47 -8.20 6.82
N ASP A 58 7.12 -9.22 6.05
CA ASP A 58 5.74 -9.56 5.74
C ASP A 58 4.97 -9.95 7.00
N THR A 59 5.58 -10.76 7.86
CA THR A 59 5.02 -11.14 9.16
C THR A 59 4.87 -9.92 10.07
N HIS A 60 5.88 -9.05 10.14
CA HIS A 60 5.82 -7.84 10.95
C HIS A 60 4.72 -6.91 10.48
N TYR A 61 4.62 -6.68 9.17
CA TYR A 61 3.62 -5.79 8.58
C TYR A 61 2.20 -6.36 8.75
N ASN A 62 1.97 -7.64 8.45
CA ASN A 62 0.68 -8.29 8.64
C ASN A 62 0.26 -8.39 10.12
N ARG A 63 1.22 -8.44 11.04
CA ARG A 63 0.95 -8.46 12.49
C ARG A 63 0.67 -7.06 13.06
N TYR A 64 1.38 -6.03 12.59
CA TYR A 64 1.23 -4.65 13.09
C TYR A 64 0.12 -3.86 12.41
N TRP A 65 -0.20 -4.15 11.15
CA TRP A 65 -1.30 -3.53 10.42
C TRP A 65 -2.48 -4.49 10.33
N PRO A 66 -3.32 -4.59 11.38
CA PRO A 66 -4.59 -5.28 11.24
C PRO A 66 -5.38 -4.64 10.09
N LYS A 67 -6.11 -5.46 9.34
CA LYS A 67 -6.90 -5.05 8.16
C LYS A 67 -7.75 -3.81 8.43
N ASN A 68 -8.30 -3.68 9.64
CA ASN A 68 -9.10 -2.54 10.07
C ASN A 68 -8.32 -1.22 10.05
N ILE A 69 -7.02 -1.21 10.38
CA ILE A 69 -6.18 0.00 10.32
C ILE A 69 -5.83 0.34 8.88
N VAL A 70 -5.64 -0.66 8.01
CA VAL A 70 -5.43 -0.44 6.58
C VAL A 70 -6.69 0.17 5.96
N GLU A 71 -7.86 -0.36 6.29
CA GLU A 71 -9.15 0.14 5.82
C GLU A 71 -9.48 1.52 6.39
N LEU A 72 -9.13 1.79 7.65
CA LEU A 72 -9.22 3.12 8.26
C LEU A 72 -8.28 4.10 7.54
N LYS A 73 -7.02 3.72 7.33
CA LYS A 73 -6.05 4.56 6.61
C LYS A 73 -6.54 4.85 5.19
N HIS A 74 -7.01 3.83 4.47
CA HIS A 74 -7.53 4.00 3.13
C HIS A 74 -8.76 4.91 3.12
N THR A 75 -9.76 4.65 3.94
CA THR A 75 -11.02 5.40 3.91
C THR A 75 -10.87 6.83 4.42
N TYR A 76 -10.09 7.04 5.49
CA TYR A 76 -9.97 8.34 6.15
C TYR A 76 -8.78 9.17 5.66
N PHE A 77 -7.69 8.56 5.20
CA PHE A 77 -6.50 9.26 4.70
C PHE A 77 -6.33 9.19 3.17
N SER A 78 -7.19 8.50 2.41
CA SER A 78 -7.13 8.55 0.93
C SER A 78 -7.49 9.92 0.38
N THR A 79 -8.31 10.70 1.08
CA THR A 79 -8.66 12.07 0.67
C THR A 79 -8.62 12.98 1.91
N PRO A 80 -7.92 14.12 1.87
CA PRO A 80 -7.85 15.06 3.01
C PRO A 80 -9.23 15.46 3.57
N TRP A 81 -10.26 15.45 2.71
CA TRP A 81 -11.64 15.78 3.05
C TRP A 81 -12.28 14.83 4.06
N ASN A 82 -12.11 13.52 3.91
CA ASN A 82 -12.72 12.54 4.82
C ASN A 82 -12.15 12.64 6.24
N PHE A 83 -10.88 13.04 6.37
CA PHE A 83 -10.25 13.30 7.65
C PHE A 83 -10.87 14.53 8.34
N ILE A 84 -11.15 15.59 7.58
CA ILE A 84 -11.78 16.81 8.10
C ILE A 84 -13.21 16.50 8.58
N ASP A 85 -13.98 15.74 7.83
CA ASP A 85 -15.35 15.35 8.21
C ASP A 85 -15.38 14.50 9.49
N LEU A 86 -14.45 13.55 9.62
CA LEU A 86 -14.30 12.77 10.85
C LEU A 86 -13.99 13.69 12.05
N LEU A 87 -13.04 14.62 11.89
CA LEU A 87 -12.66 15.53 12.96
C LEU A 87 -13.83 16.44 13.35
N ALA A 88 -14.57 16.97 12.37
CA ALA A 88 -15.76 17.77 12.61
C ALA A 88 -16.84 16.97 13.38
N GLY A 89 -17.08 15.71 13.00
CA GLY A 89 -18.00 14.83 13.71
C GLY A 89 -17.61 14.59 15.17
N ILE A 90 -16.33 14.36 15.44
CA ILE A 90 -15.81 14.18 16.81
C ILE A 90 -16.02 15.45 17.64
N VAL A 91 -15.70 16.62 17.08
CA VAL A 91 -15.88 17.91 17.78
C VAL A 91 -17.35 18.15 18.11
N LEU A 92 -18.25 17.94 17.16
CA LEU A 92 -19.70 18.08 17.37
C LEU A 92 -20.22 17.12 18.43
N PHE A 93 -19.75 15.87 18.42
CA PHE A 93 -20.13 14.87 19.40
C PHE A 93 -19.70 15.27 20.82
N VAL A 94 -18.44 15.71 20.99
CA VAL A 94 -17.94 16.20 22.29
C VAL A 94 -18.75 17.39 22.78
N LEU A 95 -19.02 18.37 21.92
CA LEU A 95 -19.86 19.51 22.26
C LEU A 95 -21.25 19.09 22.73
N THR A 96 -21.88 18.14 22.03
CA THR A 96 -23.21 17.64 22.38
C THR A 96 -23.22 16.94 23.74
N VAL A 97 -22.20 16.13 24.03
CA VAL A 97 -22.06 15.47 25.35
C VAL A 97 -21.92 16.51 26.46
N VAL A 98 -21.06 17.52 26.25
CA VAL A 98 -20.86 18.60 27.21
C VAL A 98 -22.15 19.38 27.44
N GLN A 99 -22.86 19.77 26.37
CA GLN A 99 -24.16 20.44 26.46
C GLN A 99 -25.16 19.60 27.26
N THR A 100 -25.28 18.31 26.96
CA THR A 100 -26.20 17.40 27.65
C THR A 100 -25.89 17.31 29.15
N ILE A 101 -24.61 17.26 29.53
CA ILE A 101 -24.21 17.23 30.95
C ILE A 101 -24.61 18.53 31.66
N TYR A 102 -24.36 19.68 31.03
CA TYR A 102 -24.73 20.97 31.60
C TYR A 102 -26.24 21.14 31.71
N ASP A 103 -27.00 20.75 30.69
CA ASP A 103 -28.46 20.82 30.70
C ASP A 103 -29.06 19.91 31.78
N VAL A 104 -28.53 18.70 31.95
CA VAL A 104 -28.96 17.77 33.01
C VAL A 104 -28.58 18.27 34.40
N ASN A 105 -27.41 18.89 34.57
CA ASN A 105 -26.98 19.43 35.86
C ASN A 105 -27.62 20.79 36.21
N ALA A 106 -28.22 21.47 35.23
CA ALA A 106 -28.98 22.71 35.42
C ALA A 106 -30.48 22.49 35.66
N ALA A 107 -30.96 21.24 35.52
CA ALA A 107 -32.33 20.80 35.83
C ALA A 107 -32.45 20.29 37.27
#